data_AF-N0AZX9-F1
#
_entry.id   AF-N0AZX9-F1
#
_cell.length_a   1.000
_cell.length_b   1.000
_cell.length_c   1.000
_cell.angle_alpha   90.00
_cell.angle_beta   90.00
_cell.angle_gamma   90.00
#
_symmetry.space_group_name_H-M   'P 1'
#
loop_
_entity.id
_entity.type
_entity.pdbx_description
1 polymer ?
#
loop_
_entity_poly.entity_id
_entity_poly.type
_entity_poly.pdbx_seq_one_letter_code
_entity_poly.pdbx_strand_id
1 'polypeptide(L)'
;MNKTDSIARRILGWKLNRWDRWYDYEKGVFIHDSEFQPEQNLDHAMIIVEKLEEIGFSYTTNGVSEVSFNDVRAKGETLQQAIINAAYSIIEKISITESGRIWRQIC
;
A
#
# COMPACT_ATOMS: atom_id res chain seq x y z
N MET A 1 12.87 6.94 3.88
CA MET A 1 12.13 5.66 3.78
C MET A 1 11.19 5.81 2.60
N ASN A 2 11.27 4.95 1.59
CA ASN A 2 10.45 5.10 0.39
C ASN A 2 9.00 4.69 0.69
N LYS A 3 8.03 5.35 0.03
CA LYS A 3 6.60 5.01 0.17
C LYS A 3 6.35 3.55 -0.18
N THR A 4 6.95 3.09 -1.28
CA THR A 4 6.90 1.69 -1.73
C THR A 4 7.42 0.70 -0.68
N ASP A 5 8.54 0.98 -0.02
CA ASP A 5 9.06 0.09 1.04
C ASP A 5 8.10 0.02 2.24
N SER A 6 7.53 1.17 2.61
CA SER A 6 6.54 1.22 3.70
C SER A 6 5.31 0.39 3.36
N ILE A 7 4.81 0.50 2.13
CA ILE A 7 3.66 -0.25 1.62
C ILE A 7 3.96 -1.75 1.53
N ALA A 8 5.09 -2.13 0.93
CA ALA A 8 5.52 -3.52 0.82
C ALA A 8 5.56 -4.20 2.20
N ARG A 9 6.05 -3.49 3.22
CA ARG A 9 6.20 -4.05 4.57
C ARG A 9 4.93 -4.02 5.42
N ARG A 10 4.10 -2.98 5.30
CA ARG A 10 2.94 -2.76 6.19
C ARG A 10 1.62 -3.25 5.60
N ILE A 11 1.46 -3.17 4.28
CA ILE A 11 0.24 -3.59 3.59
C ILE A 11 0.42 -4.98 2.99
N LEU A 12 1.48 -5.19 2.20
CA LEU A 12 1.72 -6.49 1.54
C LEU A 12 2.35 -7.53 2.48
N GLY A 13 2.86 -7.11 3.65
CA GLY A 13 3.47 -8.00 4.63
C GLY A 13 4.83 -8.58 4.21
N TRP A 14 5.43 -8.07 3.14
CA TRP A 14 6.74 -8.54 2.68
C TRP A 14 7.85 -8.09 3.62
N LYS A 15 8.82 -8.96 3.86
CA LYS A 15 9.94 -8.64 4.75
C LYS A 15 11.12 -8.15 3.94
N LEU A 16 11.73 -7.06 4.40
CA LEU A 16 12.99 -6.59 3.86
C LEU A 16 14.05 -7.68 4.03
N ASN A 17 14.54 -8.22 2.92
CA ASN A 17 15.57 -9.23 2.90
C ASN A 17 16.95 -8.60 2.66
N ARG A 18 17.00 -7.65 1.72
CA ARG A 18 18.18 -6.85 1.36
C ARG A 18 17.72 -5.46 0.92
N TRP A 19 18.64 -4.51 0.82
CA TRP A 19 18.34 -3.11 0.46
C TRP A 19 17.60 -2.96 -0.88
N ASP A 20 17.71 -3.94 -1.78
CA ASP A 20 17.13 -4.00 -3.13
C ASP A 20 15.97 -5.01 -3.27
N ARG A 21 15.62 -5.72 -2.19
CA ARG A 21 14.78 -6.92 -2.30
C ARG A 21 13.92 -7.18 -1.07
N TRP A 22 12.66 -7.49 -1.33
CA TRP A 22 11.72 -8.01 -0.35
C TRP A 22 11.51 -9.52 -0.53
N TYR A 23 11.08 -10.19 0.54
CA TYR A 23 10.65 -11.58 0.52
C TYR A 23 9.15 -11.65 0.79
N ASP A 24 8.42 -12.23 -0.15
CA ASP A 24 7.02 -12.55 -0.04
C ASP A 24 6.86 -13.94 0.59
N TYR A 25 6.36 -13.99 1.82
CA TYR A 25 6.12 -15.25 2.53
C TYR A 25 4.89 -16.02 2.03
N GLU A 26 3.91 -15.35 1.42
CA GLU A 26 2.72 -16.00 0.88
C GLU A 26 3.09 -16.79 -0.37
N LYS A 27 3.95 -16.22 -1.23
CA LYS A 27 4.39 -16.83 -2.49
C LYS A 27 5.74 -17.55 -2.41
N GLY A 28 6.52 -17.32 -1.36
CA GLY A 28 7.86 -17.89 -1.18
C GLY A 28 8.90 -17.35 -2.16
N VAL A 29 8.68 -16.16 -2.73
CA VAL A 29 9.54 -15.56 -3.77
C VAL A 29 10.24 -14.30 -3.28
N PHE A 30 11.35 -13.99 -3.93
CA PHE A 30 12.05 -12.73 -3.74
C PHE A 30 11.62 -11.73 -4.81
N ILE A 31 11.33 -10.50 -4.40
CA ILE A 31 10.84 -9.44 -5.27
C ILE A 31 11.86 -8.31 -5.23
N HIS A 32 12.44 -8.00 -6.39
CA HIS A 32 13.37 -6.88 -6.53
C HIS A 32 12.62 -5.54 -6.59
N ASP A 33 13.27 -4.46 -6.19
CA ASP A 33 12.73 -3.10 -6.34
C ASP A 33 12.34 -2.73 -7.78
N SER A 34 13.06 -3.26 -8.77
CA SER A 34 12.79 -3.13 -10.19
C SER A 34 11.56 -3.91 -10.64
N GLU A 35 11.22 -5.00 -9.95
CA GLU A 35 10.06 -5.84 -10.26
C GLU A 35 8.77 -5.28 -9.66
N PHE A 36 8.86 -4.41 -8.65
CA PHE A 36 7.70 -3.79 -8.02
C PHE A 36 7.81 -2.26 -8.00
N GLN A 37 7.41 -1.66 -9.12
CA GLN A 37 7.36 -0.21 -9.34
C GLN A 37 5.92 0.32 -9.42
N PRO A 38 5.16 0.38 -8.31
CA PRO A 38 3.77 0.77 -8.36
C PRO A 38 3.56 2.23 -8.75
N GLU A 39 4.58 3.11 -8.62
CA GLU A 39 4.46 4.53 -9.03
C GLU A 39 4.41 4.68 -10.56
N GLN A 40 4.96 3.72 -11.29
CA GLN A 40 5.09 3.75 -12.74
C GLN A 40 4.16 2.74 -13.42
N ASN A 41 3.84 1.63 -12.75
CA ASN A 41 3.02 0.56 -13.28
C ASN A 41 1.68 0.47 -12.54
N LEU A 42 0.58 0.59 -13.28
CA LEU A 42 -0.77 0.51 -12.74
C LEU A 42 -1.12 -0.87 -12.21
N ASP A 43 -0.68 -1.94 -12.86
CA ASP A 43 -0.96 -3.30 -12.42
C ASP A 43 -0.35 -3.55 -11.04
N HIS A 44 0.86 -3.03 -10.81
CA HIS A 44 1.50 -3.09 -9.49
C HIS A 44 0.78 -2.24 -8.45
N ALA A 45 0.27 -1.07 -8.83
CA ALA A 45 -0.54 -0.25 -7.93
C ALA A 45 -1.85 -0.96 -7.55
N MET A 46 -2.46 -1.71 -8.46
CA MET A 46 -3.69 -2.46 -8.20
C MET A 46 -3.48 -3.62 -7.23
N ILE A 47 -2.31 -4.25 -7.19
CA ILE A 47 -1.98 -5.24 -6.13
C ILE A 47 -2.15 -4.62 -4.72
N ILE A 48 -1.81 -3.34 -4.56
CA ILE A 48 -1.98 -2.63 -3.28
C ILE A 48 -3.46 -2.43 -2.98
N VAL A 49 -4.25 -2.08 -4.01
CA VAL A 49 -5.70 -1.93 -3.90
C VAL A 49 -6.33 -3.23 -3.45
N GLU A 50 -6.05 -4.33 -4.15
CA GLU A 50 -6.56 -5.67 -3.84
C GLU A 50 -6.24 -6.07 -2.39
N LYS A 51 -4.99 -5.86 -1.96
CA LYS A 51 -4.62 -6.21 -0.58
C LYS A 51 -5.34 -5.34 0.47
N LEU A 52 -5.54 -4.05 0.19
CA LEU A 52 -6.30 -3.17 1.07
C LEU A 52 -7.78 -3.58 1.13
N GLU A 53 -8.35 -4.02 0.01
CA GLU A 53 -9.72 -4.55 -0.03
C GLU A 53 -9.86 -5.86 0.76
N GLU A 54 -8.88 -6.76 0.67
CA GLU A 54 -8.83 -7.98 1.53
C GLU A 54 -8.80 -7.64 3.03
N ILE A 55 -8.17 -6.53 3.40
CA ILE A 55 -8.09 -6.04 4.79
C ILE A 55 -9.39 -5.33 5.22
N GLY A 56 -10.30 -5.03 4.29
CA GLY A 56 -11.59 -4.39 4.56
C GLY A 56 -11.68 -2.89 4.23
N PHE A 57 -10.72 -2.35 3.48
CA PHE A 57 -10.86 -1.00 2.91
C PHE A 57 -11.69 -1.04 1.62
N SER A 58 -12.55 -0.05 1.40
CA SER A 58 -13.29 0.08 0.14
C SER A 58 -12.56 1.05 -0.79
N TYR A 59 -12.11 0.57 -1.95
CA TYR A 59 -11.50 1.41 -2.97
C TYR A 59 -12.55 2.09 -3.84
N THR A 60 -12.40 3.41 -4.01
CA THR A 60 -13.19 4.20 -4.95
C THR A 60 -12.29 5.19 -5.66
N THR A 61 -12.62 5.50 -6.91
CA THR A 61 -11.89 6.49 -7.71
C THR A 61 -12.83 7.57 -8.21
N ASN A 62 -12.38 8.83 -8.13
CA ASN A 62 -13.10 10.00 -8.64
C ASN A 62 -12.44 10.54 -9.91
N GLY A 63 -11.94 9.63 -10.76
CA GLY A 63 -11.35 9.96 -12.06
C GLY A 63 -9.96 9.35 -12.25
N VAL A 64 -9.06 10.11 -12.87
CA VAL A 64 -7.71 9.64 -13.23
C VAL A 64 -6.62 10.01 -12.23
N SER A 65 -6.91 10.87 -11.24
CA SER A 65 -5.90 11.45 -10.35
C SER A 65 -6.31 11.52 -8.88
N GLU A 66 -7.50 11.03 -8.53
CA GLU A 66 -8.01 11.03 -7.15
C GLU A 66 -8.57 9.66 -6.81
N VAL A 67 -8.11 9.11 -5.68
CA VAL A 67 -8.60 7.85 -5.15
C VAL A 67 -8.92 7.98 -3.67
N SER A 68 -9.86 7.16 -3.22
CA SER A 68 -10.30 7.11 -1.84
C SER A 68 -10.35 5.66 -1.37
N PHE A 69 -9.77 5.40 -0.20
CA PHE A 69 -9.92 4.17 0.57
C PHE A 69 -10.68 4.49 1.85
N ASN A 70 -11.97 4.14 1.92
CA ASN A 70 -12.87 4.58 2.98
C ASN A 70 -12.81 6.12 3.16
N ASP A 71 -12.36 6.58 4.34
CA ASP A 71 -12.22 8.01 4.69
C ASP A 71 -10.85 8.61 4.32
N VAL A 72 -9.94 7.82 3.72
CA VAL A 72 -8.62 8.31 3.30
C VAL A 72 -8.67 8.64 1.82
N ARG A 73 -8.49 9.92 1.48
CA ARG A 73 -8.42 10.38 0.09
C ARG A 73 -7.04 10.92 -0.23
N ALA A 74 -6.53 10.59 -1.41
CA ALA A 74 -5.31 11.19 -1.91
C ALA A 74 -5.38 11.47 -3.40
N LYS A 75 -4.54 12.41 -3.82
CA LYS A 75 -4.35 12.81 -5.20
C LYS A 75 -2.94 12.48 -5.67
N GLY A 76 -2.79 12.29 -6.97
CA GLY A 76 -1.51 12.11 -7.64
C GLY A 76 -1.56 12.73 -9.03
N GLU A 77 -0.40 12.85 -9.68
CA GLU A 77 -0.32 13.22 -11.10
C GLU A 77 -0.91 12.11 -11.99
N THR A 78 -0.80 10.87 -11.52
CA THR A 78 -1.37 9.67 -12.15
C THR A 78 -2.21 8.88 -11.15
N LEU A 79 -3.02 7.96 -11.66
CA LEU A 79 -3.86 7.07 -10.85
C LEU A 79 -2.99 6.21 -9.92
N GLN A 80 -1.89 5.69 -10.45
CA GLN A 80 -0.87 4.93 -9.73
C GLN A 80 -0.33 5.70 -8.52
N GLN A 81 0.06 6.96 -8.76
CA GLN A 81 0.61 7.81 -7.71
C GLN A 81 -0.46 8.16 -6.68
N ALA A 82 -1.71 8.37 -7.10
CA ALA A 82 -2.82 8.60 -6.20
C ALA A 82 -3.06 7.40 -5.26
N ILE A 83 -3.03 6.17 -5.80
CA ILE A 83 -3.14 4.91 -5.03
C ILE A 83 -2.06 4.82 -3.96
N ILE A 84 -0.81 5.05 -4.35
CA ILE A 84 0.34 4.96 -3.43
C ILE A 84 0.26 6.04 -2.37
N ASN A 85 -0.11 7.27 -2.74
CA ASN A 85 -0.27 8.35 -1.79
C ASN A 85 -1.36 8.02 -0.77
N ALA A 86 -2.50 7.48 -1.21
CA ALA A 86 -3.58 7.10 -0.31
C ALA A 86 -3.18 5.94 0.60
N ALA A 87 -2.58 4.88 0.04
CA ALA A 87 -2.07 3.74 0.80
C ALA A 87 -1.02 4.15 1.84
N TYR A 88 -0.11 5.05 1.47
CA TYR A 88 0.88 5.59 2.40
C TYR A 88 0.24 6.42 3.50
N SER A 89 -0.76 7.26 3.18
CA SER A 89 -1.52 8.00 4.19
C SER A 89 -2.30 7.08 5.16
N ILE A 90 -2.78 5.92 4.70
CA ILE A 90 -3.35 4.89 5.60
C ILE A 90 -2.28 4.42 6.60
N ILE A 91 -1.08 4.08 6.12
CA ILE A 91 0.04 3.65 6.97
C ILE A 91 0.41 4.74 7.99
N GLU A 92 0.46 6.00 7.57
CA GLU A 92 0.73 7.13 8.48
C GLU A 92 -0.37 7.30 9.53
N LYS A 93 -1.65 7.22 9.13
CA LYS A 93 -2.76 7.25 10.10
C LYS A 93 -2.71 6.07 11.07
N ILE A 94 -2.38 4.87 10.59
CA ILE A 94 -2.25 3.68 11.44
C ILE A 94 -1.05 3.83 12.37
N SER A 95 0.10 4.31 11.91
CA SER A 95 1.30 4.47 12.75
C SER A 95 1.10 5.50 13.86
N ILE A 96 0.38 6.60 13.59
CA ILE A 96 -0.04 7.58 14.59
C ILE A 96 -1.00 6.93 15.61
N THR A 97 -1.89 6.05 15.14
CA THR A 97 -2.91 5.42 15.98
C THR A 97 -2.42 4.16 16.71
N GLU A 98 -1.34 3.50 16.27
CA GLU A 98 -0.69 2.38 16.95
C GLU A 98 -0.01 2.78 18.27
N SER A 99 0.02 4.08 18.60
CA SER A 99 0.27 4.53 19.97
C SER A 99 -0.90 4.19 20.93
N GLY A 100 -2.03 3.70 20.42
CA GLY A 100 -3.20 3.32 21.21
C GLY A 100 -4.20 2.43 20.45
N ARG A 101 -3.97 1.12 20.47
CA ARG A 101 -5.02 0.08 20.31
C ARG A 101 -5.83 0.10 18.99
N ILE A 102 -5.29 -0.34 17.85
CA ILE A 102 -6.16 -0.78 16.73
C ILE A 102 -5.64 -2.09 16.11
N TRP A 103 -5.81 -3.18 16.86
CA TRP A 103 -6.06 -4.52 16.32
C TRP A 103 -7.45 -5.02 16.72
N ARG A 104 -8.34 -4.12 17.18
CA ARG A 104 -9.68 -4.46 17.69
C ARG A 104 -10.83 -4.17 16.74
N GLN A 105 -10.56 -3.67 15.54
CA GLN A 105 -11.62 -3.40 14.56
C GLN A 105 -11.74 -4.47 13.47
N ILE A 106 -11.02 -5.59 13.64
CA ILE A 106 -11.05 -6.79 12.76
C ILE A 106 -11.70 -8.00 13.50
N CYS A 107 -12.35 -7.78 14.66
CA CYS A 107 -13.16 -8.81 15.34
C CYS A 107 -14.54 -8.26 15.69
#